data_AF-A0A1A9WD96-F1
#
_entry.id   AF-A0A1A9WD96-F1
#
_cell.length_a   1.000
_cell.length_b   1.000
_cell.length_c   1.000
_cell.angle_alpha   90.00
_cell.angle_beta   90.00
_cell.angle_gamma   90.00
#
_symmetry.space_group_name_H-M   'P 1'
#
loop_
_entity.id
_entity.type
_entity.pdbx_description
1 polymer ?
#
loop_
_entity_poly.entity_id
_entity_poly.type
_entity_poly.pdbx_seq_one_letter_code
_entity_poly.pdbx_strand_id
1 'polypeptide(L)'
;MDFNARNFELIAFLNYETNSPRATISTNQKYRNKMTRFKSVARMGFDLLIFASLCLSEVALRKWFKPYKRGFFCDDESLRYPYHESTISVFALISIVLAVPSSVMLAVELFKQTATSLGEKRKSGANKGCHLGRRLMQCYTQIGFYLFGLALTLITTHITKYSVGRLRPHFFAVCQPLMSDGSTCSDVRNHDRYIEDYDCIAKNMSANAIAQL
;
A
#
# COMPACT_ATOMS: atom_id res chain seq x y z
N MET A 1 -39.59 71.87 17.09
CA MET A 1 -39.93 70.70 16.24
C MET A 1 -38.98 70.83 15.05
N ASP A 2 -37.89 70.08 14.88
CA ASP A 2 -37.59 68.69 15.18
C ASP A 2 -36.09 68.51 15.40
N PHE A 3 -35.67 68.13 16.61
CA PHE A 3 -34.28 67.72 16.87
C PHE A 3 -34.16 66.40 17.65
N ASN A 4 -35.28 65.73 17.95
CA ASN A 4 -35.28 64.57 18.84
C ASN A 4 -35.54 63.22 18.15
N ALA A 5 -35.79 63.19 16.84
CA ALA A 5 -36.09 61.95 16.12
C ALA A 5 -34.87 61.26 15.47
N ARG A 6 -33.76 61.97 15.23
CA ARG A 6 -32.58 61.41 14.53
C ARG A 6 -31.55 60.72 15.44
N ASN A 7 -31.54 61.03 16.74
CA ASN A 7 -30.60 60.40 17.68
C ASN A 7 -31.05 59.00 18.14
N PHE A 8 -32.36 58.71 18.13
CA PHE A 8 -32.87 57.41 18.57
C PHE A 8 -32.64 56.31 17.53
N GLU A 9 -32.77 56.64 16.24
CA GLU A 9 -32.47 55.75 15.10
C GLU A 9 -30.98 55.39 15.02
N LEU A 10 -30.07 56.36 15.26
CA LEU A 10 -28.62 56.09 15.21
C LEU A 10 -28.15 55.17 16.36
N ILE A 11 -28.74 55.29 17.55
CA ILE A 11 -28.41 54.44 18.71
C ILE A 11 -28.99 53.02 18.52
N ALA A 12 -30.13 52.88 17.84
CA ALA A 12 -30.69 51.57 17.48
C ALA A 12 -29.84 50.86 16.39
N PHE A 13 -29.37 51.60 15.38
CA PHE A 13 -28.50 51.06 14.32
C PHE A 13 -27.12 50.63 14.86
N LEU A 14 -26.51 51.43 15.73
CA LEU A 14 -25.20 51.08 16.32
C LEU A 14 -25.28 49.91 17.30
N ASN A 15 -26.41 49.74 18.01
CA ASN A 15 -26.61 48.58 18.89
C ASN A 15 -26.90 47.27 18.14
N TYR A 16 -27.51 47.34 16.94
CA TYR A 16 -27.73 46.16 16.09
C TYR A 16 -26.42 45.58 15.56
N GLU A 17 -25.48 46.44 15.15
CA GLU A 17 -24.17 46.03 14.63
C GLU A 17 -23.29 45.36 15.71
N THR A 18 -23.41 45.77 16.99
CA THR A 18 -22.56 45.26 18.08
C THR A 18 -22.96 43.91 18.66
N ASN A 19 -24.20 43.44 18.43
CA ASN A 19 -24.70 42.19 19.02
C ASN A 19 -24.57 40.95 18.11
N SER A 20 -24.12 41.10 16.86
CA SER A 20 -24.01 40.01 15.87
C SER A 20 -22.62 39.68 15.28
N PRO A 21 -21.45 39.96 15.91
CA PRO A 21 -20.18 39.42 15.41
C PRO A 21 -19.91 38.00 15.95
N ARG A 22 -20.29 37.69 17.19
CA ARG A 22 -19.86 36.44 17.85
C ARG A 22 -20.65 35.20 17.41
N ALA A 23 -21.95 35.33 17.15
CA ALA A 23 -22.81 34.25 16.66
C ALA A 23 -22.43 33.86 15.22
N THR A 24 -22.25 34.84 14.34
CA THR A 24 -21.93 34.70 12.91
C THR A 24 -20.52 34.14 12.66
N ILE A 25 -19.55 34.49 13.51
CA ILE A 25 -18.21 33.88 13.51
C ILE A 25 -18.27 32.42 13.99
N SER A 26 -19.06 32.12 15.04
CA SER A 26 -19.21 30.75 15.54
C SER A 26 -19.88 29.80 14.53
N THR A 27 -20.88 30.30 13.79
CA THR A 27 -21.62 29.52 12.78
C THR A 27 -20.79 29.33 11.51
N ASN A 28 -20.05 30.35 11.04
CA ASN A 28 -19.09 30.21 9.94
C ASN A 28 -17.91 29.29 10.30
N GLN A 29 -17.38 29.37 11.52
CA GLN A 29 -16.35 28.46 12.02
C GLN A 29 -16.88 27.02 12.10
N LYS A 30 -18.12 26.83 12.57
CA LYS A 30 -18.79 25.52 12.64
C LYS A 30 -19.08 24.95 11.25
N TYR A 31 -19.53 25.76 10.29
CA TYR A 31 -19.74 25.37 8.90
C TYR A 31 -18.42 25.06 8.19
N ARG A 32 -17.38 25.88 8.37
CA ARG A 32 -16.03 25.63 7.84
C ARG A 32 -15.45 24.33 8.38
N ASN A 33 -15.60 24.06 9.68
CA ASN A 33 -15.16 22.81 10.30
C ASN A 33 -15.99 21.60 9.84
N LYS A 34 -17.29 21.77 9.59
CA LYS A 34 -18.16 20.73 9.03
C LYS A 34 -17.79 20.43 7.57
N MET A 35 -17.52 21.45 6.77
CA MET A 35 -17.12 21.36 5.36
C MET A 35 -15.73 20.72 5.21
N THR A 36 -14.74 21.09 6.04
CA THR A 36 -13.41 20.47 6.02
C THR A 36 -13.43 19.02 6.49
N ARG A 37 -14.26 18.69 7.49
CA ARG A 37 -14.49 17.29 7.90
C ARG A 37 -15.17 16.49 6.80
N PHE A 38 -16.22 17.02 6.16
CA PHE A 38 -16.89 16.34 5.06
C PHE A 38 -15.95 16.08 3.87
N LYS A 39 -15.15 17.08 3.48
CA LYS A 39 -14.13 16.93 2.43
C LYS A 39 -13.07 15.87 2.80
N SER A 40 -12.65 15.81 4.06
CA SER A 40 -11.66 14.82 4.53
C SER A 40 -12.23 13.41 4.55
N VAL A 41 -13.49 13.25 4.98
CA VAL A 41 -14.19 11.95 4.99
C VAL A 41 -14.45 11.45 3.57
N ALA A 42 -14.89 12.33 2.67
CA ALA A 42 -15.10 11.98 1.26
C ALA A 42 -13.79 11.53 0.59
N ARG A 43 -12.68 12.22 0.86
CA ARG A 43 -11.35 11.84 0.37
C ARG A 43 -10.90 10.48 0.90
N MET A 44 -11.06 10.22 2.21
CA MET A 44 -10.76 8.92 2.79
C MET A 44 -11.60 7.80 2.17
N GLY A 45 -12.89 8.05 1.92
CA GLY A 45 -13.75 7.09 1.24
C GLY A 45 -13.26 6.78 -0.17
N PHE A 46 -12.87 7.80 -0.93
CA PHE A 46 -12.31 7.64 -2.26
C PHE A 46 -10.99 6.86 -2.25
N ASP A 47 -10.06 7.20 -1.35
CA ASP A 47 -8.79 6.50 -1.20
C ASP A 47 -8.98 5.01 -0.84
N LEU A 48 -9.95 4.70 0.04
CA LEU A 48 -10.32 3.33 0.40
C LEU A 48 -10.93 2.56 -0.79
N LEU A 49 -11.76 3.21 -1.60
CA LEU A 49 -12.32 2.60 -2.81
C LEU A 49 -11.21 2.27 -3.82
N ILE A 50 -10.22 3.16 -3.99
CA ILE A 50 -9.05 2.88 -4.84
C ILE A 50 -8.24 1.72 -4.26
N PHE A 51 -7.97 1.72 -2.97
CA PHE A 51 -7.21 0.64 -2.36
C PHE A 51 -7.93 -0.72 -2.52
N ALA A 52 -9.24 -0.75 -2.30
CA ALA A 52 -10.06 -1.94 -2.51
C ALA A 52 -10.04 -2.40 -3.99
N SER A 53 -10.11 -1.47 -4.95
CA SER A 53 -10.05 -1.81 -6.37
C SER A 53 -8.68 -2.34 -6.79
N LEU A 54 -7.58 -1.84 -6.21
CA LEU A 54 -6.23 -2.38 -6.40
C LEU A 54 -6.09 -3.79 -5.85
N CYS A 55 -6.60 -4.05 -4.64
CA CYS A 55 -6.59 -5.40 -4.08
C CYS A 55 -7.42 -6.37 -4.95
N LEU A 56 -8.56 -5.92 -5.46
CA LEU A 56 -9.39 -6.73 -6.35
C LEU A 56 -8.70 -7.01 -7.68
N SER A 57 -8.06 -6.00 -8.30
CA SER A 57 -7.36 -6.16 -9.58
C SER A 57 -6.18 -7.12 -9.46
N GLU A 58 -5.50 -7.12 -8.31
CA GLU A 58 -4.38 -8.02 -8.02
C GLU A 58 -4.83 -9.49 -7.91
N VAL A 59 -5.96 -9.75 -7.25
CA VAL A 59 -6.57 -11.10 -7.21
C VAL A 59 -7.08 -11.51 -8.60
N ALA A 60 -7.72 -10.61 -9.33
CA ALA A 60 -8.18 -10.86 -10.68
C ALA A 60 -7.01 -11.21 -11.62
N LEU A 61 -5.90 -10.50 -11.49
CA LEU A 61 -4.70 -10.72 -12.30
C LEU A 61 -4.18 -12.14 -12.15
N ARG A 62 -4.07 -12.63 -10.91
CA ARG A 62 -3.62 -14.01 -10.65
C ARG A 62 -4.54 -15.08 -11.21
N LYS A 63 -5.84 -14.80 -11.28
CA LYS A 63 -6.83 -15.76 -11.79
C LYS A 63 -6.92 -15.77 -13.31
N TRP A 64 -6.78 -14.61 -13.96
CA TRP A 64 -7.07 -14.46 -15.39
C TRP A 64 -5.83 -14.56 -16.27
N PHE A 65 -4.67 -14.09 -15.79
CA PHE A 65 -3.45 -14.14 -16.57
C PHE A 65 -2.70 -15.45 -16.32
N LYS A 66 -2.30 -16.11 -17.39
CA LYS A 66 -1.36 -17.24 -17.33
C LYS A 66 0.07 -16.69 -17.47
N PRO A 67 1.04 -17.26 -16.73
CA PRO A 67 2.43 -16.82 -16.86
C PRO A 67 2.92 -17.08 -18.28
N TYR A 68 3.69 -16.13 -18.83
CA TYR A 68 4.33 -16.31 -20.12
C TYR A 68 5.35 -17.46 -20.04
N LYS A 69 5.18 -18.49 -20.87
CA LYS A 69 6.13 -19.59 -21.01
C LYS A 69 7.24 -19.16 -21.96
N ARG A 70 8.49 -19.24 -21.50
CA ARG A 70 9.69 -18.96 -22.28
C ARG A 70 10.46 -20.26 -22.53
N GLY A 71 11.05 -20.40 -23.71
CA GLY A 71 11.92 -21.52 -24.02
C GLY A 71 13.29 -21.47 -23.34
N PHE A 72 14.03 -22.58 -23.44
CA PHE A 72 15.36 -22.74 -22.85
C PHE A 72 16.22 -23.72 -23.67
N PHE A 73 17.51 -23.79 -23.37
CA PHE A 73 18.43 -24.82 -23.87
C PHE A 73 18.74 -25.83 -22.76
N CYS A 74 18.80 -27.12 -23.05
CA CYS A 74 19.14 -28.14 -22.05
C CYS A 74 20.58 -27.99 -21.51
N ASP A 75 21.48 -27.36 -22.30
CA ASP A 75 22.85 -27.04 -21.92
C ASP A 75 23.01 -25.80 -21.04
N ASP A 76 21.93 -25.09 -20.71
CA ASP A 76 22.02 -23.88 -19.89
C ASP A 76 22.37 -24.21 -18.43
N GLU A 77 23.64 -24.04 -18.06
CA GLU A 77 24.12 -24.23 -16.70
C GLU A 77 23.42 -23.32 -15.69
N SER A 78 22.91 -22.15 -16.11
CA SER A 78 22.25 -21.22 -15.21
C SER A 78 20.92 -21.73 -14.66
N LEU A 79 20.36 -22.79 -15.26
CA LEU A 79 19.09 -23.42 -14.89
C LEU A 79 19.25 -24.78 -14.17
N ARG A 80 20.49 -25.20 -13.91
CA ARG A 80 20.86 -26.51 -13.33
C ARG A 80 21.18 -26.48 -11.84
N TYR A 81 20.91 -25.38 -11.14
CA TYR A 81 21.16 -25.29 -9.70
C TYR A 81 20.23 -26.23 -8.92
N PRO A 82 20.70 -26.82 -7.81
CA PRO A 82 19.86 -27.67 -6.96
C PRO A 82 18.73 -26.85 -6.32
N TYR A 83 17.57 -27.48 -6.15
CA TYR A 83 16.46 -26.88 -5.41
C TYR A 83 16.73 -26.94 -3.90
N HIS A 84 16.58 -25.80 -3.24
CA HIS A 84 16.64 -25.69 -1.79
C HIS A 84 15.33 -25.09 -1.27
N GLU A 85 14.77 -25.69 -0.23
CA GLU A 85 13.54 -25.19 0.36
C GLU A 85 13.75 -23.82 1.02
N SER A 86 12.71 -22.99 0.96
CA SER A 86 12.75 -21.64 1.53
C SER A 86 12.91 -21.72 3.05
N THR A 87 14.05 -21.22 3.55
CA THR A 87 14.33 -21.17 5.00
C THR A 87 13.43 -20.17 5.73
N ILE A 88 12.98 -19.11 5.04
CA ILE A 88 12.12 -18.06 5.59
C ILE A 88 10.70 -18.25 5.06
N SER A 89 9.74 -18.33 5.98
CA SER A 89 8.32 -18.46 5.63
C SER A 89 7.77 -17.17 5.02
N VAL A 90 6.77 -17.32 4.15
CA VAL A 90 6.08 -16.18 3.53
C VAL A 90 5.49 -15.23 4.58
N PHE A 91 4.94 -15.79 5.66
CA PHE A 91 4.40 -15.00 6.77
C PHE A 91 5.49 -14.17 7.46
N ALA A 92 6.68 -14.72 7.67
CA ALA A 92 7.80 -13.96 8.25
C ALA A 92 8.20 -12.78 7.35
N LEU A 93 8.27 -12.98 6.03
CA LEU A 93 8.55 -11.89 5.08
C LEU A 93 7.49 -10.79 5.14
N ILE A 94 6.21 -11.16 5.16
CA ILE A 94 5.11 -10.19 5.28
C ILE A 94 5.20 -9.43 6.61
N SER A 95 5.46 -10.13 7.71
CA SER A 95 5.63 -9.51 9.03
C SER A 95 6.77 -8.51 9.03
N ILE A 96 7.93 -8.83 8.45
CA ILE A 96 9.08 -7.91 8.37
C ILE A 96 8.73 -6.66 7.55
N VAL A 97 8.12 -6.84 6.37
CA VAL A 97 7.74 -5.74 5.47
C VAL A 97 6.71 -4.81 6.10
N LEU A 98 5.83 -5.30 6.97
CA LEU A 98 4.87 -4.46 7.67
C LEU A 98 5.45 -3.85 8.96
N ALA A 99 6.15 -4.64 9.77
CA ALA A 99 6.60 -4.24 11.09
C ALA A 99 7.73 -3.20 11.03
N VAL A 100 8.74 -3.41 10.18
CA VAL A 100 9.91 -2.53 10.13
C VAL A 100 9.51 -1.10 9.73
N PRO A 101 8.82 -0.84 8.61
CA PRO A 101 8.44 0.52 8.24
C PRO A 101 7.45 1.16 9.24
N SER A 102 6.52 0.38 9.78
CA SER A 102 5.58 0.87 10.80
C SER A 102 6.33 1.33 12.06
N SER A 103 7.33 0.58 12.51
CA SER A 103 8.15 0.96 13.67
C SER A 103 8.93 2.25 13.43
N VAL A 104 9.48 2.45 12.21
CA VAL A 104 10.19 3.67 11.83
C VAL A 104 9.25 4.87 11.83
N MET A 105 8.04 4.73 11.29
CA MET A 105 7.04 5.82 11.31
C MET A 105 6.67 6.22 12.74
N LEU A 106 6.48 5.25 13.62
CA LEU A 106 6.23 5.51 15.04
C LEU A 106 7.41 6.21 15.70
N ALA A 107 8.64 5.75 15.47
CA ALA A 107 9.84 6.37 16.02
C ALA A 107 9.97 7.83 15.58
N VAL A 108 9.78 8.13 14.29
CA VAL A 108 9.85 9.49 13.72
C VAL A 108 8.84 10.41 14.40
N GLU A 109 7.60 9.93 14.60
CA GLU A 109 6.55 10.73 15.25
C GLU A 109 6.87 10.98 16.73
N LEU A 110 7.47 10.01 17.43
CA LEU A 110 7.96 10.19 18.80
C LEU A 110 9.12 11.20 18.88
N PHE A 111 10.08 11.15 17.96
CA PHE A 111 11.20 12.10 17.93
C PHE A 111 10.73 13.53 17.69
N LYS A 112 9.78 13.73 16.77
CA LYS A 112 9.19 15.06 16.50
C LYS A 112 8.50 15.64 17.73
N GLN A 113 7.89 14.80 18.56
CA GLN A 113 7.21 15.22 19.79
C GLN A 113 8.20 15.67 20.87
N THR A 114 9.32 14.97 21.03
CA THR A 114 10.37 15.37 21.97
C THR A 114 11.03 16.68 21.56
N ALA A 115 11.24 16.89 20.25
CA ALA A 115 11.80 18.14 19.74
C ALA A 115 10.86 19.35 19.93
N THR A 116 9.54 19.17 19.76
CA THR A 116 8.56 20.24 19.94
C THR A 116 8.26 20.52 21.41
N SER A 117 8.29 19.51 22.29
CA SER A 117 8.08 19.71 23.74
C SER A 117 9.23 20.46 24.43
N LEU A 118 10.44 20.42 23.87
CA LEU A 118 11.58 21.23 24.31
C LEU A 118 11.39 22.74 24.00
N GLY A 119 10.59 23.09 22.99
CA GLY A 119 10.32 24.48 22.58
C GLY A 119 9.13 25.14 23.30
N GLU A 120 8.12 24.37 23.72
CA GLU A 120 6.89 24.89 24.34
C GLU A 120 6.74 24.48 25.83
N LYS A 121 7.53 25.09 26.71
CA LYS A 121 7.31 25.01 28.18
C LYS A 121 6.18 25.91 28.71
N ARG A 122 5.37 26.54 27.87
CA ARG A 122 4.31 27.48 28.31
C ARG A 122 3.01 27.32 27.52
N LYS A 123 2.15 26.38 27.93
CA LYS A 123 0.74 26.62 28.27
C LYS A 123 -0.01 25.30 28.56
N SER A 124 -0.41 25.18 29.83
CA SER A 124 -1.58 24.48 30.38
C SER A 124 -2.15 23.25 29.67
N GLY A 125 -2.08 22.11 30.36
CA GLY A 125 -3.26 21.55 31.04
C GLY A 125 -4.48 21.12 30.21
N ALA A 126 -4.37 20.94 28.89
CA ALA A 126 -5.49 20.54 28.05
C ALA A 126 -5.42 19.06 27.63
N ASN A 127 -6.25 18.25 28.28
CA ASN A 127 -6.81 16.96 27.82
C ASN A 127 -5.87 16.02 27.02
N LYS A 128 -5.16 15.11 27.71
CA LYS A 128 -4.31 14.05 27.12
C LYS A 128 -5.00 13.24 26.01
N GLY A 129 -6.33 13.08 26.06
CA GLY A 129 -7.11 12.36 25.05
C GLY A 129 -7.17 13.05 23.68
N CYS A 130 -7.12 14.38 23.62
CA CYS A 130 -7.18 15.12 22.36
C CYS A 130 -5.85 15.04 21.58
N HIS A 131 -4.72 15.02 22.30
CA HIS A 131 -3.40 14.78 21.71
C HIS A 131 -3.26 13.37 21.16
N LEU A 132 -3.74 12.34 21.89
CA LEU A 132 -3.65 10.95 21.43
C LEU A 132 -4.50 10.72 20.16
N GLY A 133 -5.72 11.26 20.10
CA GLY A 133 -6.57 11.16 18.91
C GLY A 133 -5.95 11.82 17.67
N ARG A 134 -5.27 12.96 17.82
CA ARG A 134 -4.57 13.63 16.71
C ARG A 134 -3.36 12.82 16.22
N ARG A 135 -2.63 12.18 17.13
CA ARG A 135 -1.49 11.29 16.81
C ARG A 135 -1.92 10.05 16.05
N LEU A 136 -2.97 9.37 16.53
CA LEU A 136 -3.52 8.18 15.86
C LEU A 136 -3.99 8.50 14.44
N MET A 137 -4.59 9.67 14.23
CA MET A 137 -5.00 10.12 12.89
C MET A 137 -3.80 10.32 11.95
N GLN A 138 -2.71 10.91 12.44
CA GLN A 138 -1.49 11.11 11.64
C GLN A 138 -0.81 9.78 11.29
N CYS A 139 -0.67 8.87 12.26
CA CYS A 139 -0.14 7.53 12.01
C CYS A 139 -1.01 6.77 11.00
N TYR A 140 -2.33 6.82 11.14
CA TYR A 140 -3.27 6.19 10.22
C TYR A 140 -3.09 6.70 8.79
N THR A 141 -2.99 8.03 8.60
CA THR A 141 -2.76 8.61 7.27
C THR A 141 -1.42 8.17 6.68
N GLN A 142 -0.35 8.14 7.47
CA GLN A 142 0.98 7.76 6.99
C GLN A 142 1.06 6.27 6.63
N ILE A 143 0.49 5.40 7.46
CA ILE A 143 0.37 3.97 7.18
C ILE A 143 -0.48 3.74 5.93
N GLY A 144 -1.56 4.50 5.75
CA GLY A 144 -2.41 4.42 4.56
C GLY A 144 -1.64 4.66 3.26
N PHE A 145 -0.82 5.72 3.18
CA PHE A 145 0.01 5.98 2.01
C PHE A 145 1.07 4.90 1.78
N TYR A 146 1.65 4.37 2.86
CA TYR A 146 2.61 3.27 2.76
C TYR A 146 1.98 2.01 2.17
N LEU A 147 0.83 1.58 2.69
CA LEU A 147 0.12 0.40 2.20
C LEU A 147 -0.32 0.56 0.75
N PHE A 148 -0.74 1.77 0.36
CA PHE A 148 -1.07 2.08 -1.02
C PHE A 148 0.14 1.92 -1.96
N GLY A 149 1.30 2.50 -1.60
CA GLY A 149 2.53 2.34 -2.37
C GLY A 149 3.02 0.89 -2.42
N LEU A 150 2.88 0.15 -1.32
CA LEU A 150 3.19 -1.28 -1.26
C LEU A 150 2.29 -2.07 -2.22
N ALA A 151 0.98 -1.83 -2.21
CA ALA A 151 0.04 -2.51 -3.11
C ALA A 151 0.37 -2.27 -4.58
N LEU A 152 0.66 -1.02 -4.97
CA LEU A 152 1.11 -0.71 -6.33
C LEU A 152 2.38 -1.46 -6.70
N THR A 153 3.38 -1.47 -5.81
CA THR A 153 4.66 -2.17 -6.05
C THR A 153 4.46 -3.67 -6.21
N LEU A 154 3.59 -4.28 -5.40
CA LEU A 154 3.24 -5.70 -5.50
C LEU A 154 2.57 -6.02 -6.83
N ILE A 155 1.59 -5.21 -7.24
CA ILE A 155 0.90 -5.37 -8.53
C ILE A 155 1.89 -5.26 -9.69
N THR A 156 2.72 -4.21 -9.70
CA THR A 156 3.73 -4.04 -10.75
C THR A 156 4.68 -5.22 -10.78
N THR A 157 5.18 -5.68 -9.63
CA THR A 157 6.09 -6.83 -9.56
C THR A 157 5.42 -8.11 -10.08
N HIS A 158 4.14 -8.32 -9.75
CA HIS A 158 3.37 -9.46 -10.26
C HIS A 158 3.22 -9.36 -11.78
N ILE A 159 2.75 -8.23 -12.31
CA ILE A 159 2.66 -8.00 -13.76
C ILE A 159 4.01 -8.30 -14.43
N THR A 160 5.10 -7.71 -13.93
CA THR A 160 6.43 -7.90 -14.50
C THR A 160 6.84 -9.37 -14.49
N LYS A 161 6.58 -10.13 -13.42
CA LYS A 161 6.87 -11.57 -13.40
C LYS A 161 6.08 -12.33 -14.47
N TYR A 162 4.78 -12.06 -14.58
CA TYR A 162 3.91 -12.69 -15.58
C TYR A 162 4.29 -12.31 -17.02
N SER A 163 4.76 -11.09 -17.25
CA SER A 163 5.19 -10.61 -18.56
C SER A 163 6.59 -11.08 -18.96
N VAL A 164 7.54 -11.14 -18.02
CA VAL A 164 8.93 -11.51 -18.32
C VAL A 164 9.09 -13.02 -18.44
N GLY A 165 8.40 -13.81 -17.61
CA GLY A 165 8.40 -15.29 -17.70
C GLY A 165 9.80 -15.92 -17.62
N ARG A 166 10.74 -15.30 -16.89
CA ARG A 166 12.11 -15.82 -16.76
C ARG A 166 12.12 -17.06 -15.86
N LEU A 167 12.77 -18.11 -16.33
CA LEU A 167 12.96 -19.36 -15.61
C LEU A 167 13.89 -19.17 -14.40
N ARG A 168 13.58 -19.89 -13.31
CA ARG A 168 14.41 -19.91 -12.10
C ARG A 168 15.66 -20.79 -12.28
N PRO A 169 16.75 -20.51 -11.55
CA PRO A 169 17.98 -21.29 -11.65
C PRO A 169 17.87 -22.78 -11.28
N HIS A 170 16.83 -23.19 -10.58
CA HIS A 170 16.56 -24.59 -10.19
C HIS A 170 15.44 -25.22 -11.04
N PHE A 171 15.17 -24.64 -12.21
CA PHE A 171 14.07 -25.04 -13.08
C PHE A 171 14.12 -26.53 -13.43
N PHE A 172 15.28 -27.06 -13.83
CA PHE A 172 15.40 -28.48 -14.20
C PHE A 172 15.20 -29.43 -13.03
N ALA A 173 15.64 -29.04 -11.82
CA ALA A 173 15.48 -29.85 -10.62
C ALA A 173 14.01 -30.04 -10.25
N VAL A 174 13.18 -28.99 -10.41
CA VAL A 174 11.77 -29.01 -9.99
C VAL A 174 10.83 -29.39 -11.13
N CYS A 175 10.93 -28.74 -12.31
CA CYS A 175 9.99 -28.97 -13.42
C CYS A 175 10.18 -30.35 -14.06
N GLN A 176 11.43 -30.79 -14.25
CA GLN A 176 11.78 -31.99 -15.02
C GLN A 176 11.08 -31.98 -16.40
N PRO A 177 11.57 -31.17 -17.36
CA PRO A 177 10.85 -30.93 -18.61
C PRO A 177 10.76 -32.19 -19.47
N LEU A 178 9.55 -32.47 -19.94
CA LEU A 178 9.22 -33.51 -20.91
C LEU A 178 8.78 -32.85 -22.22
N MET A 179 9.42 -33.22 -23.32
CA MET A 179 9.08 -32.73 -24.66
C MET A 179 7.89 -33.51 -25.22
N SER A 180 7.23 -32.96 -26.25
CA SER A 180 6.12 -33.63 -26.97
C SER A 180 6.50 -35.01 -27.53
N ASP A 181 7.77 -35.19 -27.88
CA ASP A 181 8.30 -36.43 -28.46
C ASP A 181 8.64 -37.49 -27.38
N GLY A 182 8.38 -37.19 -26.10
CA GLY A 182 8.69 -38.07 -24.96
C GLY A 182 10.17 -38.09 -24.55
N SER A 183 11.01 -37.31 -25.23
CA SER A 183 12.42 -37.12 -24.85
C SER A 183 12.56 -36.14 -23.68
N THR A 184 13.74 -36.12 -23.07
CA THR A 184 14.08 -35.27 -21.92
C THR A 184 15.38 -34.50 -22.16
N CYS A 185 15.75 -33.60 -21.26
CA CYS A 185 17.06 -32.95 -21.29
C CYS A 185 18.25 -33.86 -20.96
N SER A 186 18.02 -35.14 -20.64
CA SER A 186 19.13 -36.11 -20.48
C SER A 186 19.58 -36.71 -21.82
N ASP A 187 18.75 -36.55 -22.86
CA ASP A 187 19.03 -37.09 -24.18
C ASP A 187 19.96 -36.15 -24.94
N VAL A 188 21.12 -36.65 -25.38
CA VAL A 188 22.17 -35.90 -26.12
C VAL A 188 21.61 -35.08 -27.30
N ARG A 189 20.51 -35.55 -27.91
CA ARG A 189 19.87 -34.90 -29.05
C ARG A 189 19.23 -33.53 -28.73
N ASN A 190 18.96 -33.25 -27.45
CA ASN A 190 18.27 -32.04 -27.00
C ASN A 190 19.23 -30.96 -26.44
N HIS A 191 20.52 -31.25 -26.36
CA HIS A 191 21.54 -30.36 -25.78
C HIS A 191 21.70 -29.05 -26.58
N ASP A 192 21.89 -29.12 -27.90
CA ASP A 192 22.04 -27.96 -28.79
C ASP A 192 20.71 -27.36 -29.33
N ARG A 193 19.56 -27.78 -28.77
CA ARG A 193 18.24 -27.38 -29.28
C ARG A 193 17.54 -26.40 -28.34
N TYR A 194 16.95 -25.35 -28.91
CA TYR A 194 16.03 -24.48 -28.17
C TYR A 194 14.66 -25.14 -28.05
N ILE A 195 14.16 -25.30 -26.83
CA ILE A 195 12.90 -25.96 -26.52
C ILE A 195 11.89 -24.93 -26.05
N GLU A 196 10.78 -24.81 -26.77
CA GLU A 196 9.67 -23.91 -26.42
C GLU A 196 8.46 -24.68 -25.87
N ASP A 197 8.18 -25.85 -26.44
CA ASP A 197 7.07 -26.71 -26.05
C ASP A 197 7.53 -27.83 -25.12
N TYR A 198 7.13 -27.73 -23.86
CA TYR A 198 7.42 -28.71 -22.83
C TYR A 198 6.35 -28.72 -21.74
N ASP A 199 6.24 -29.87 -21.08
CA ASP A 199 5.43 -30.06 -19.89
C ASP A 199 6.30 -30.43 -18.68
N CYS A 200 5.91 -29.96 -17.50
CA CYS A 200 6.62 -30.28 -16.25
C CYS A 200 6.04 -31.56 -15.64
N ILE A 201 6.89 -32.56 -15.43
CA ILE A 201 6.52 -33.79 -14.72
C ILE A 201 6.43 -33.53 -13.20
N ALA A 202 7.35 -32.72 -12.66
CA ALA A 202 7.44 -32.37 -11.25
C ALA A 202 7.35 -33.57 -10.27
N LYS A 203 8.08 -34.65 -10.56
CA LYS A 203 8.01 -35.89 -9.77
C LYS A 203 8.53 -35.66 -8.33
N ASN A 204 7.72 -36.04 -7.34
CA ASN A 204 8.01 -35.94 -5.91
C ASN A 204 8.27 -34.51 -5.39
N MET A 205 7.76 -33.47 -6.06
CA MET A 205 7.89 -32.09 -5.61
C MET A 205 6.63 -31.57 -4.91
N SER A 206 6.82 -30.71 -3.90
CA SER A 206 5.70 -30.08 -3.19
C SER A 206 5.03 -29.01 -4.07
N ALA A 207 3.73 -28.76 -3.84
CA ALA A 207 3.00 -27.70 -4.55
C ALA A 207 3.65 -26.32 -4.41
N ASN A 208 4.31 -26.07 -3.27
CA ASN A 208 5.05 -24.83 -3.03
C ASN A 208 6.30 -24.72 -3.91
N ALA A 209 7.02 -25.83 -4.15
CA ALA A 209 8.17 -25.85 -5.04
C ALA A 209 7.75 -25.55 -6.48
N ILE A 210 6.64 -26.14 -6.93
CA ILE A 210 6.10 -25.91 -8.28
C ILE A 210 5.64 -24.46 -8.45
N ALA A 211 5.06 -23.85 -7.41
CA ALA A 211 4.65 -22.45 -7.43
C ALA A 211 5.82 -21.43 -7.51
N GLN A 212 7.06 -21.88 -7.33
CA GLN A 212 8.25 -21.02 -7.40
C GLN A 212 8.88 -20.95 -8.79
N LEU A 213 8.52 -21.87 -9.69
CA LEU A 213 8.96 -21.93 -11.10
C LEU A 213 8.46 -20.72 -11.89
#